data_AF-A0A535S6H3-F1
#
_entry.id   AF-A0A535S6H3-F1
#
_cell.length_a   1.000
_cell.length_b   1.000
_cell.length_c   1.000
_cell.angle_alpha   90.00
_cell.angle_beta   90.00
_cell.angle_gamma   90.00
#
_symmetry.space_group_name_H-M   'P 1'
#
loop_
_entity.id
_entity.type
_entity.pdbx_description
1 polymer ?
#
loop_
_entity_poly.entity_id
_entity_poly.type
_entity_poly.pdbx_seq_one_letter_code
_entity_poly.pdbx_strand_id
1 'polypeptide(L)'
;MKLKIPGVPQATVLRRYTPGQPLVDGPVLSLPPGGAIAEGLSKILERAGVSGSGESQGGASQRWAAIIFDATGIRDVAGLSTLHGSIAPAFRYLRPSGRLIIFGTPPEDSAEPERAAAQRALDGFVRSAGKEARLGTTANLVYVADGAESGLESTLRFFLSGRSAYVDGQVVRLRAAKPTPTADWAHPLKGRVAVVTGAARGIGAAIAEILARDGAQVVVMDMPAQGAALAEVANRVGGTAFQVDITSKEAPAHIGAYLSDRHGGADIFVHNAGITRDRSLVNMPADQWASVLAVNLDAQLRINDALLHENVLHPGSRVICISSTSGIAGNRGQTNYAASKAGIIGMVQAMAPEMARREMTINAVAPGFIETAMTKAMPFATREIGRRINSLNQGGLPVDVAETVAWLGQPGTGGVNGEVIRVCGQSILGA
;
A
#
# COMPACT_ATOMS: atom_id res chain seq x y z
N MET A 1 22.07 14.29 -15.13
CA MET A 1 21.66 15.49 -15.89
C MET A 1 20.26 15.23 -16.46
N LYS A 2 19.19 15.78 -15.85
CA LYS A 2 17.82 15.57 -16.34
C LYS A 2 17.61 16.45 -17.59
N LEU A 3 17.29 15.86 -18.74
CA LEU A 3 16.87 16.61 -19.93
C LEU A 3 15.64 17.44 -19.56
N LYS A 4 15.78 18.77 -19.54
CA LYS A 4 14.62 19.67 -19.63
C LYS A 4 14.10 19.55 -21.05
N ILE A 5 12.96 18.89 -21.23
CA ILE A 5 12.23 18.91 -22.50
C ILE A 5 11.42 20.22 -22.50
N PRO A 6 11.72 21.18 -23.39
CA PRO A 6 10.97 22.44 -23.47
C PRO A 6 9.47 22.17 -23.64
N GLY A 7 8.63 22.89 -22.89
CA GLY A 7 7.17 22.76 -22.97
C GLY A 7 6.54 21.66 -22.09
N VAL A 8 7.33 20.86 -21.38
CA VAL A 8 6.82 19.85 -20.43
C VAL A 8 6.88 20.37 -18.99
N PRO A 9 5.75 20.39 -18.23
CA PRO A 9 5.76 20.72 -16.81
C PRO A 9 6.67 19.78 -16.01
N GLN A 10 7.55 20.34 -15.18
CA GLN A 10 8.41 19.54 -14.32
C GLN A 10 7.57 18.93 -13.19
N ALA A 11 7.62 17.59 -13.06
CA ALA A 11 6.94 16.90 -11.97
C ALA A 11 7.46 17.39 -10.61
N THR A 12 6.53 17.53 -9.66
CA THR A 12 6.88 17.97 -8.30
C THR A 12 7.71 16.91 -7.61
N VAL A 13 8.76 17.32 -6.89
CA VAL A 13 9.51 16.39 -6.04
C VAL A 13 8.61 15.97 -4.88
N LEU A 14 8.24 14.69 -4.84
CA LEU A 14 7.35 14.16 -3.81
C LEU A 14 8.10 14.07 -2.47
N ARG A 15 7.47 14.58 -1.40
CA ARG A 15 7.94 14.40 -0.02
C ARG A 15 7.83 12.92 0.36
N ARG A 16 8.98 12.26 0.52
CA ARG A 16 9.09 10.89 1.03
C ARG A 16 9.59 10.89 2.47
N TYR A 17 9.27 9.84 3.22
CA TYR A 17 9.68 9.72 4.61
C TYR A 17 11.20 9.62 4.76
N THR A 18 11.72 10.25 5.80
CA THR A 18 13.09 10.09 6.28
C THR A 18 13.03 9.98 7.81
N PRO A 19 13.79 9.08 8.46
CA PRO A 19 13.83 8.97 9.92
C PRO A 19 14.03 10.33 10.60
N GLY A 20 13.30 10.56 11.69
CA GLY A 20 13.36 11.82 12.46
C GLY A 20 12.56 13.00 11.87
N GLN A 21 12.01 12.89 10.66
CA GLN A 21 11.12 13.94 10.14
C GLN A 21 9.75 13.93 10.84
N PRO A 22 9.10 15.11 10.98
CA PRO A 22 7.75 15.18 11.52
C PRO A 22 6.77 14.42 10.62
N LEU A 23 5.63 13.98 11.19
CA LEU A 23 4.61 13.24 10.45
C LEU A 23 4.11 14.04 9.24
N VAL A 24 3.78 15.30 9.46
CA VAL A 24 3.32 16.28 8.46
C VAL A 24 4.21 17.52 8.48
N ASP A 25 4.33 18.19 7.33
CA ASP A 25 5.11 19.43 7.19
C ASP A 25 4.18 20.66 7.08
N GLY A 26 3.51 20.97 8.18
CA GLY A 26 2.58 22.09 8.30
C GLY A 26 1.26 21.73 8.98
N PRO A 27 0.33 22.71 9.09
CA PRO A 27 -0.94 22.52 9.80
C PRO A 27 -1.86 21.57 9.04
N VAL A 28 -2.69 20.84 9.79
CA VAL A 28 -3.73 19.96 9.25
C VAL A 28 -5.09 20.60 9.49
N LEU A 29 -5.86 20.74 8.42
CA LEU A 29 -7.26 21.15 8.52
C LEU A 29 -8.10 19.89 8.74
N SER A 30 -8.65 19.75 9.94
CA SER A 30 -9.56 18.66 10.27
C SER A 30 -10.98 19.21 10.24
N LEU A 31 -11.69 18.95 9.13
CA LEU A 31 -13.01 19.50 8.89
C LEU A 31 -14.06 18.60 9.56
N PRO A 32 -14.95 19.17 10.40
CA PRO A 32 -16.10 18.44 10.90
C PRO A 32 -17.16 18.30 9.78
N PRO A 33 -18.01 17.26 9.85
CA PRO A 33 -19.33 17.47 10.45
C PRO A 33 -19.91 16.21 11.12
N GLY A 34 -19.81 16.09 12.45
CA GLY A 34 -20.68 15.20 13.24
C GLY A 34 -20.61 13.70 12.93
N GLY A 35 -19.55 13.22 12.27
CA GLY A 35 -19.33 11.81 12.00
C GLY A 35 -18.89 11.02 13.23
N ALA A 36 -19.04 9.70 13.17
CA ALA A 36 -18.84 8.79 14.31
C ALA A 36 -17.38 8.74 14.81
N ILE A 37 -16.41 9.19 14.01
CA ILE A 37 -14.98 9.02 14.29
C ILE A 37 -14.24 10.33 14.58
N ALA A 38 -14.93 11.48 14.53
CA ALA A 38 -14.32 12.80 14.66
C ALA A 38 -13.49 12.96 15.95
N GLU A 39 -14.04 12.52 17.09
CA GLU A 39 -13.32 12.56 18.38
C GLU A 39 -12.06 11.67 18.36
N GLY A 40 -12.17 10.48 17.75
CA GLY A 40 -11.05 9.57 17.57
C GLY A 40 -9.93 10.18 16.73
N LEU A 41 -10.27 10.84 15.62
CA LEU A 41 -9.32 11.54 14.76
C LEU A 41 -8.59 12.67 15.51
N SER A 42 -9.32 13.49 16.29
CA SER A 42 -8.71 14.57 17.10
C SER A 42 -7.67 14.02 18.08
N LYS A 43 -8.05 12.99 18.84
CA LYS A 43 -7.16 12.33 19.80
C LYS A 43 -5.92 11.72 19.13
N ILE A 44 -6.05 11.18 17.92
CA ILE A 44 -4.91 10.66 17.16
C ILE A 44 -3.97 11.79 16.74
N LEU A 45 -4.50 12.90 16.22
CA LEU A 45 -3.68 14.05 15.79
C LEU A 45 -2.93 14.67 16.97
N GLU A 46 -3.58 14.81 18.12
CA GLU A 46 -2.97 15.27 19.38
C GLU A 46 -1.82 14.35 19.81
N ARG A 47 -2.05 13.02 19.86
CA ARG A 47 -0.99 12.04 20.18
C ARG A 47 0.14 12.04 19.15
N ALA A 48 -0.14 12.39 17.91
CA ALA A 48 0.86 12.50 16.85
C ALA A 48 1.63 13.83 16.87
N GLY A 49 1.30 14.76 17.78
CA GLY A 49 1.91 16.08 17.84
C GLY A 49 1.59 16.96 16.63
N VAL A 50 0.44 16.72 15.98
CA VAL A 50 0.01 17.43 14.78
C VAL A 50 -0.93 18.57 15.17
N SER A 51 -0.55 19.81 14.84
CA SER A 51 -1.42 20.98 15.03
C SER A 51 -2.61 20.92 14.07
N GLY A 52 -3.77 20.53 14.60
CA GLY A 52 -5.05 20.54 13.91
C GLY A 52 -5.76 21.89 14.07
N SER A 53 -6.44 22.37 13.03
CA SER A 53 -7.42 23.45 13.13
C SER A 53 -8.80 22.94 12.71
N GLY A 54 -9.84 23.24 13.49
CA GLY A 54 -11.23 22.86 13.20
C GLY A 54 -11.99 23.82 12.28
N GLU A 55 -11.41 24.98 11.96
CA GLU A 55 -12.06 26.01 11.17
C GLU A 55 -11.34 26.27 9.84
N SER A 56 -12.13 26.39 8.77
CA SER A 56 -11.67 26.84 7.45
C SER A 56 -11.27 28.33 7.42
N GLN A 57 -11.37 29.06 8.54
CA GLN A 57 -11.13 30.51 8.61
C GLN A 57 -9.63 30.87 8.72
N GLY A 58 -8.78 30.18 7.97
CA GLY A 58 -7.44 30.68 7.72
C GLY A 58 -7.53 31.94 6.85
N GLY A 59 -6.90 33.03 7.27
CA GLY A 59 -6.73 34.21 6.40
C GLY A 59 -6.12 33.80 5.05
N ALA A 60 -6.24 34.67 4.03
CA ALA A 60 -5.86 34.38 2.63
C ALA A 60 -4.42 33.84 2.38
N SER A 61 -3.58 33.74 3.43
CA SER A 61 -2.21 33.22 3.41
C SER A 61 -2.01 31.81 4.00
N GLN A 62 -2.98 31.21 4.69
CA GLN A 62 -2.76 29.93 5.39
C GLN A 62 -2.75 28.74 4.41
N ARG A 63 -1.70 27.92 4.48
CA ARG A 63 -1.52 26.72 3.62
C ARG A 63 -1.49 25.43 4.43
N TRP A 64 -2.20 24.42 3.95
CA TRP A 64 -2.46 23.17 4.65
C TRP A 64 -1.52 22.05 4.20
N ALA A 65 -0.93 21.31 5.13
CA ALA A 65 -0.22 20.07 4.82
C ALA A 65 -1.20 18.93 4.50
N ALA A 66 -2.34 18.89 5.17
CA ALA A 66 -3.40 17.95 4.90
C ALA A 66 -4.79 18.55 5.17
N ILE A 67 -5.79 18.03 4.48
CA ILE A 67 -7.21 18.18 4.77
C ILE A 67 -7.73 16.78 5.13
N ILE A 68 -8.29 16.66 6.33
CA ILE A 68 -9.00 15.46 6.78
C ILE A 68 -10.48 15.82 6.83
N PHE A 69 -11.34 14.97 6.27
CA PHE A 69 -12.78 15.15 6.32
C PHE A 69 -13.46 13.86 6.81
N ASP A 70 -14.22 13.95 7.90
CA ASP A 70 -15.06 12.86 8.37
C ASP A 70 -16.42 12.89 7.67
N ALA A 71 -16.57 12.06 6.64
CA ALA A 71 -17.80 11.87 5.88
C ALA A 71 -18.68 10.72 6.42
N THR A 72 -18.35 10.09 7.56
CA THR A 72 -19.16 8.97 8.10
C THR A 72 -20.59 9.40 8.45
N GLY A 73 -20.81 10.68 8.76
CA GLY A 73 -22.12 11.28 9.01
C GLY A 73 -22.93 11.63 7.75
N ILE A 74 -22.37 11.50 6.55
CA ILE A 74 -23.10 11.79 5.30
C ILE A 74 -24.09 10.66 5.02
N ARG A 75 -25.38 10.99 4.99
CA ARG A 75 -26.47 10.02 4.79
C ARG A 75 -27.19 10.17 3.46
N ASP A 76 -27.04 11.30 2.78
CA ASP A 76 -27.84 11.67 1.62
C ASP A 76 -27.07 12.61 0.67
N VAL A 77 -27.73 13.02 -0.42
CA VAL A 77 -27.19 13.95 -1.42
C VAL A 77 -26.93 15.35 -0.85
N ALA A 78 -27.73 15.79 0.12
CA ALA A 78 -27.51 17.09 0.78
C ALA A 78 -26.19 17.09 1.55
N GLY A 79 -25.86 15.99 2.24
CA GLY A 79 -24.56 15.82 2.91
C GLY A 79 -23.37 15.86 1.95
N LEU A 80 -23.51 15.38 0.71
CA LEU A 80 -22.47 15.52 -0.32
C LEU A 80 -22.23 16.98 -0.74
N SER A 81 -23.25 17.84 -0.64
CA SER A 81 -23.07 19.28 -0.87
C SER A 81 -22.23 19.92 0.22
N THR A 82 -22.41 19.49 1.48
CA THR A 82 -21.57 19.91 2.62
C THR A 82 -20.10 19.51 2.42
N LEU A 83 -19.84 18.28 1.95
CA LEU A 83 -18.49 17.81 1.62
C LEU A 83 -17.76 18.78 0.69
N HIS A 84 -18.39 19.12 -0.44
CA HIS A 84 -17.81 20.05 -1.41
C HIS A 84 -17.61 21.44 -0.81
N GLY A 85 -18.64 21.99 -0.13
CA GLY A 85 -18.60 23.32 0.46
C GLY A 85 -17.49 23.50 1.50
N SER A 86 -17.16 22.45 2.26
CA SER A 86 -16.09 22.47 3.25
C SER A 86 -14.70 22.27 2.65
N ILE A 87 -14.54 21.36 1.67
CA ILE A 87 -13.23 21.00 1.12
C ILE A 87 -12.75 22.03 0.09
N ALA A 88 -13.63 22.46 -0.83
CA ALA A 88 -13.22 23.27 -1.99
C ALA A 88 -12.49 24.58 -1.62
N PRO A 89 -12.91 25.35 -0.59
CA PRO A 89 -12.20 26.57 -0.19
C PRO A 89 -10.76 26.33 0.25
N ALA A 90 -10.50 25.20 0.93
CA ALA A 90 -9.20 24.84 1.47
C ALA A 90 -8.32 24.08 0.47
N PHE A 91 -8.92 23.34 -0.47
CA PHE A 91 -8.23 22.46 -1.41
C PHE A 91 -7.16 23.19 -2.24
N ARG A 92 -7.46 24.41 -2.71
CA ARG A 92 -6.50 25.25 -3.45
C ARG A 92 -5.30 25.71 -2.63
N TYR A 93 -5.38 25.65 -1.30
CA TYR A 93 -4.33 26.08 -0.38
C TYR A 93 -3.48 24.93 0.17
N LEU A 94 -3.65 23.71 -0.35
CA LEU A 94 -2.75 22.60 -0.04
C LEU A 94 -1.29 22.96 -0.41
N ARG A 95 -0.38 22.57 0.48
CA ARG A 95 1.07 22.65 0.28
C ARG A 95 1.51 21.64 -0.81
N PRO A 96 2.70 21.81 -1.41
CA PRO A 96 3.28 20.77 -2.25
C PRO A 96 3.38 19.45 -1.46
N SER A 97 3.09 18.33 -2.13
CA SER A 97 2.91 17.02 -1.49
C SER A 97 1.87 17.05 -0.36
N GLY A 98 0.76 17.76 -0.55
CA GLY A 98 -0.34 17.80 0.40
C GLY A 98 -1.12 16.48 0.45
N ARG A 99 -2.07 16.37 1.38
CA ARG A 99 -2.95 15.20 1.52
C ARG A 99 -4.41 15.62 1.62
N LEU A 100 -5.27 14.96 0.86
CA LEU A 100 -6.71 14.93 1.10
C LEU A 100 -7.08 13.53 1.57
N ILE A 101 -7.65 13.41 2.76
CA ILE A 101 -8.05 12.13 3.35
C ILE A 101 -9.51 12.26 3.74
N ILE A 102 -10.36 11.43 3.12
CA ILE A 102 -11.78 11.38 3.44
C ILE A 102 -12.05 10.07 4.15
N PHE A 103 -12.78 10.13 5.25
CA PHE A 103 -13.25 8.96 5.98
C PHE A 103 -14.73 8.75 5.75
N GLY A 104 -15.16 7.57 5.35
CA GLY A 104 -16.57 7.23 5.15
C GLY A 104 -16.97 5.97 5.89
N THR A 105 -18.25 5.59 5.80
CA THR A 105 -18.76 4.28 6.20
C THR A 105 -18.79 3.36 4.97
N PRO A 106 -18.39 2.07 5.06
CA PRO A 106 -18.51 1.14 3.95
C PRO A 106 -19.95 1.13 3.38
N PRO A 107 -20.15 1.40 2.08
CA PRO A 107 -21.48 1.44 1.48
C PRO A 107 -22.25 0.13 1.65
N GLU A 108 -21.54 -1.00 1.57
CA GLU A 108 -22.08 -2.35 1.75
C GLU A 108 -22.62 -2.65 3.16
N ASP A 109 -22.25 -1.86 4.17
CA ASP A 109 -22.72 -2.03 5.55
C ASP A 109 -24.02 -1.25 5.81
N SER A 110 -24.48 -0.43 4.85
CA SER A 110 -25.68 0.40 5.01
C SER A 110 -26.94 -0.29 4.51
N ALA A 111 -27.94 -0.42 5.38
CA ALA A 111 -29.27 -0.92 5.02
C ALA A 111 -30.13 0.09 4.22
N GLU A 112 -29.76 1.38 4.25
CA GLU A 112 -30.47 2.47 3.59
C GLU A 112 -29.83 2.77 2.23
N PRO A 113 -30.53 2.57 1.09
CA PRO A 113 -29.95 2.78 -0.23
C PRO A 113 -29.41 4.20 -0.47
N GLU A 114 -30.05 5.21 0.11
CA GLU A 114 -29.62 6.61 0.00
C GLU A 114 -28.26 6.84 0.70
N ARG A 115 -28.08 6.30 1.91
CA ARG A 115 -26.79 6.36 2.63
C ARG A 115 -25.72 5.56 1.91
N ALA A 116 -26.05 4.36 1.43
CA ALA A 116 -25.12 3.56 0.62
C ALA A 116 -24.65 4.32 -0.63
N ALA A 117 -25.58 4.96 -1.36
CA ALA A 117 -25.28 5.76 -2.53
C ALA A 117 -24.39 6.97 -2.19
N ALA A 118 -24.72 7.70 -1.12
CA ALA A 118 -23.94 8.86 -0.68
C ALA A 118 -22.52 8.47 -0.27
N GLN A 119 -22.36 7.39 0.51
CA GLN A 119 -21.05 6.87 0.89
C GLN A 119 -20.26 6.35 -0.30
N ARG A 120 -20.90 5.70 -1.28
CA ARG A 120 -20.25 5.23 -2.50
C ARG A 120 -19.77 6.39 -3.38
N ALA A 121 -20.52 7.50 -3.43
CA ALA A 121 -20.18 8.68 -4.21
C ALA A 121 -18.85 9.33 -3.79
N LEU A 122 -18.43 9.13 -2.53
CA LEU A 122 -17.14 9.61 -2.02
C LEU A 122 -15.95 9.08 -2.84
N ASP A 123 -16.02 7.86 -3.37
CA ASP A 123 -14.95 7.30 -4.22
C ASP A 123 -14.79 8.10 -5.52
N GLY A 124 -15.89 8.43 -6.18
CA GLY A 124 -15.88 9.26 -7.39
C GLY A 124 -15.33 10.66 -7.11
N PHE A 125 -15.72 11.26 -5.98
CA PHE A 125 -15.21 12.55 -5.53
C PHE A 125 -13.69 12.50 -5.28
N VAL A 126 -13.20 11.56 -4.48
CA VAL A 126 -11.77 11.42 -4.14
C VAL A 126 -10.92 11.16 -5.37
N ARG A 127 -11.37 10.28 -6.27
CA ARG A 127 -10.64 10.00 -7.51
C ARG A 127 -10.54 11.23 -8.41
N SER A 128 -11.61 12.02 -8.50
CA SER A 128 -11.61 13.25 -9.29
C SER A 128 -10.74 14.33 -8.64
N ALA A 129 -10.86 14.52 -7.33
CA ALA A 129 -10.04 15.43 -6.55
C ALA A 129 -8.54 15.12 -6.71
N GLY A 130 -8.12 13.86 -6.68
CA GLY A 130 -6.72 13.48 -6.93
C GLY A 130 -6.20 13.88 -8.32
N LYS A 131 -7.05 13.86 -9.36
CA LYS A 131 -6.68 14.28 -10.73
C LYS A 131 -6.63 15.80 -10.88
N GLU A 132 -7.44 16.52 -10.12
CA GLU A 132 -7.44 17.99 -10.06
C GLU A 132 -6.34 18.54 -9.14
N ALA A 133 -5.88 17.72 -8.21
CA ALA A 133 -4.84 18.05 -7.25
C ALA A 133 -3.55 18.45 -7.98
N ARG A 134 -2.91 19.50 -7.46
CA ARG A 134 -1.66 20.03 -8.00
C ARG A 134 -0.51 19.73 -7.05
N LEU A 135 0.71 19.93 -7.55
CA LEU A 135 1.93 19.95 -6.73
C LEU A 135 2.20 18.65 -5.97
N GLY A 136 1.86 17.49 -6.56
CA GLY A 136 2.13 16.18 -5.96
C GLY A 136 1.25 15.83 -4.76
N THR A 137 0.13 16.55 -4.56
CA THR A 137 -0.89 16.22 -3.57
C THR A 137 -1.58 14.89 -3.93
N THR A 138 -1.90 14.09 -2.91
CA THR A 138 -2.67 12.85 -3.07
C THR A 138 -4.04 12.96 -2.40
N ALA A 139 -5.03 12.25 -2.94
CA ALA A 139 -6.38 12.14 -2.40
C ALA A 139 -6.76 10.67 -2.20
N ASN A 140 -7.12 10.28 -0.98
CA ASN A 140 -7.46 8.90 -0.64
C ASN A 140 -8.72 8.81 0.23
N LEU A 141 -9.43 7.69 0.13
CA LEU A 141 -10.65 7.37 0.86
C LEU A 141 -10.38 6.21 1.82
N VAL A 142 -10.80 6.36 3.06
CA VAL A 142 -10.76 5.29 4.07
C VAL A 142 -12.19 5.03 4.53
N TYR A 143 -12.73 3.86 4.19
CA TYR A 143 -13.98 3.40 4.77
C TYR A 143 -13.72 2.76 6.13
N VAL A 144 -14.51 3.13 7.14
CA VAL A 144 -14.38 2.69 8.52
C VAL A 144 -15.68 2.01 8.91
N ALA A 145 -15.66 0.69 9.03
CA ALA A 145 -16.80 -0.07 9.54
C ALA A 145 -17.01 0.24 11.03
N ASP A 146 -18.22 0.01 11.52
CA ASP A 146 -18.52 0.14 12.95
C ASP A 146 -17.59 -0.77 13.78
N GLY A 147 -16.95 -0.23 14.82
CA GLY A 147 -16.00 -0.96 15.65
C GLY A 147 -14.59 -1.11 15.06
N ALA A 148 -14.29 -0.47 13.92
CA ALA A 148 -12.98 -0.52 13.27
C ALA A 148 -12.00 0.58 13.72
N GLU A 149 -12.30 1.30 14.80
CA GLU A 149 -11.52 2.45 15.26
C GLU A 149 -10.08 2.09 15.64
N SER A 150 -9.85 0.83 16.02
CA SER A 150 -8.52 0.33 16.37
C SER A 150 -7.50 0.41 15.21
N GLY A 151 -7.98 0.40 13.96
CA GLY A 151 -7.16 0.53 12.75
C GLY A 151 -6.92 1.97 12.29
N LEU A 152 -7.60 2.96 12.89
CA LEU A 152 -7.57 4.35 12.42
C LEU A 152 -6.19 4.99 12.54
N GLU A 153 -5.50 4.79 13.66
CA GLU A 153 -4.27 5.52 13.93
C GLU A 153 -3.13 5.16 12.96
N SER A 154 -2.89 3.86 12.73
CA SER A 154 -1.86 3.42 11.79
C SER A 154 -2.16 3.90 10.36
N THR A 155 -3.42 3.76 9.93
CA THR A 155 -3.90 4.18 8.61
C THR A 155 -3.78 5.70 8.43
N LEU A 156 -4.23 6.49 9.40
CA LEU A 156 -4.13 7.95 9.34
C LEU A 156 -2.67 8.41 9.31
N ARG A 157 -1.80 7.84 10.14
CA ARG A 157 -0.36 8.16 10.13
C ARG A 157 0.29 7.83 8.79
N PHE A 158 -0.05 6.69 8.18
CA PHE A 158 0.45 6.35 6.85
C PHE A 158 0.05 7.39 5.79
N PHE A 159 -1.25 7.69 5.68
CA PHE A 159 -1.76 8.63 4.69
C PHE A 159 -1.35 10.08 4.92
N LEU A 160 -1.14 10.50 6.17
CA LEU A 160 -0.62 11.84 6.48
C LEU A 160 0.87 12.01 6.14
N SER A 161 1.63 10.92 6.17
CA SER A 161 3.08 10.97 6.09
C SER A 161 3.65 10.99 4.66
N GLY A 162 4.96 11.19 4.54
CA GLY A 162 5.70 10.94 3.30
C GLY A 162 5.78 9.46 2.89
N ARG A 163 5.30 8.52 3.72
CA ARG A 163 5.30 7.08 3.44
C ARG A 163 4.29 6.71 2.34
N SER A 164 3.20 7.47 2.23
CA SER A 164 2.14 7.28 1.23
C SER A 164 2.34 8.11 -0.06
N ALA A 165 3.56 8.59 -0.33
CA ALA A 165 3.84 9.56 -1.39
C ALA A 165 3.36 9.17 -2.80
N TYR A 166 3.21 7.87 -3.07
CA TYR A 166 2.77 7.35 -4.37
C TYR A 166 1.47 6.52 -4.29
N VAL A 167 0.75 6.62 -3.16
CA VAL A 167 -0.60 6.07 -2.98
C VAL A 167 -1.60 7.21 -3.16
N ASP A 168 -2.30 7.18 -4.28
CA ASP A 168 -3.19 8.26 -4.69
C ASP A 168 -4.41 7.72 -5.42
N GLY A 169 -5.59 8.29 -5.15
CA GLY A 169 -6.88 7.83 -5.65
C GLY A 169 -7.27 6.43 -5.16
N GLN A 170 -6.77 6.01 -4.00
CA GLN A 170 -7.04 4.67 -3.47
C GLN A 170 -8.16 4.71 -2.43
N VAL A 171 -8.81 3.55 -2.29
CA VAL A 171 -9.84 3.28 -1.29
C VAL A 171 -9.29 2.17 -0.41
N VAL A 172 -9.37 2.35 0.91
CA VAL A 172 -8.99 1.34 1.90
C VAL A 172 -10.17 1.10 2.83
N ARG A 173 -10.45 -0.14 3.19
CA ARG A 173 -11.46 -0.52 4.18
C ARG A 173 -10.82 -0.93 5.50
N LEU A 174 -11.33 -0.38 6.59
CA LEU A 174 -11.07 -0.81 7.95
C LEU A 174 -12.26 -1.61 8.45
N ARG A 175 -11.99 -2.81 8.96
CA ARG A 175 -12.96 -3.69 9.62
C ARG A 175 -12.59 -3.83 11.11
N ALA A 176 -13.57 -4.22 11.92
CA ALA A 176 -13.35 -4.47 13.33
C ALA A 176 -12.28 -5.55 13.52
N ALA A 177 -11.31 -5.28 14.39
CA ALA A 177 -10.21 -6.18 14.71
C ALA A 177 -9.71 -5.92 16.12
N LYS A 178 -9.10 -6.95 16.71
CA LYS A 178 -8.48 -6.87 18.03
C LYS A 178 -7.44 -5.74 18.08
N PRO A 179 -7.61 -4.75 18.96
CA PRO A 179 -6.67 -3.64 19.06
C PRO A 179 -5.26 -4.13 19.41
N THR A 180 -4.29 -3.78 18.58
CA THR A 180 -2.87 -4.03 18.87
C THR A 180 -2.12 -2.70 18.75
N PRO A 181 -1.88 -2.00 19.87
CA PRO A 181 -1.23 -0.69 19.85
C PRO A 181 0.18 -0.76 19.27
N THR A 182 0.58 0.30 18.57
CA THR A 182 1.98 0.49 18.19
C THR A 182 2.69 1.21 19.33
N ALA A 183 3.62 0.52 19.99
CA ALA A 183 4.31 1.05 21.17
C ALA A 183 5.32 2.16 20.81
N ASP A 184 6.02 2.01 19.67
CA ASP A 184 7.00 2.98 19.18
C ASP A 184 6.73 3.26 17.69
N TRP A 185 6.30 4.48 17.37
CA TRP A 185 6.03 4.89 15.99
C TRP A 185 7.30 5.17 15.17
N ALA A 186 8.46 5.30 15.81
CA ALA A 186 9.75 5.37 15.11
C ALA A 186 10.19 3.99 14.62
N HIS A 187 9.88 2.92 15.37
CA HIS A 187 10.17 1.53 15.04
C HIS A 187 8.92 0.65 15.18
N PRO A 188 7.89 0.83 14.32
CA PRO A 188 6.58 0.22 14.49
C PRO A 188 6.58 -1.31 14.35
N LEU A 189 7.66 -1.90 13.84
CA LEU A 189 7.85 -3.34 13.65
C LEU A 189 8.88 -3.94 14.62
N LYS A 190 9.28 -3.19 15.67
CA LYS A 190 10.23 -3.69 16.67
C LYS A 190 9.76 -5.01 17.27
N GLY A 191 10.65 -6.00 17.24
CA GLY A 191 10.40 -7.34 17.77
C GLY A 191 9.59 -8.26 16.83
N ARG A 192 9.34 -7.85 15.58
CA ARG A 192 8.69 -8.68 14.56
C ARG A 192 9.72 -9.38 13.68
N VAL A 193 9.45 -10.61 13.30
CA VAL A 193 10.19 -11.35 12.29
C VAL A 193 9.50 -11.16 10.93
N ALA A 194 10.22 -10.56 9.99
CA ALA A 194 9.71 -10.23 8.66
C ALA A 194 10.46 -10.98 7.57
N VAL A 195 9.71 -11.53 6.63
CA VAL A 195 10.22 -12.43 5.60
C VAL A 195 9.91 -11.85 4.24
N VAL A 196 10.92 -11.76 3.35
CA VAL A 196 10.76 -11.16 2.01
C VAL A 196 11.31 -12.07 0.93
N THR A 197 10.45 -12.55 0.03
CA THR A 197 10.86 -13.34 -1.15
C THR A 197 11.31 -12.44 -2.30
N GLY A 198 12.24 -12.92 -3.15
CA GLY A 198 12.79 -12.13 -4.26
C GLY A 198 13.54 -10.89 -3.79
N ALA A 199 14.25 -11.01 -2.66
CA ALA A 199 14.81 -9.89 -1.92
C ALA A 199 16.23 -9.48 -2.35
N ALA A 200 16.87 -10.18 -3.29
CA ALA A 200 18.25 -9.88 -3.67
C ALA A 200 18.45 -8.52 -4.35
N ARG A 201 17.37 -7.90 -4.87
CA ARG A 201 17.43 -6.60 -5.58
C ARG A 201 16.08 -5.92 -5.70
N GLY A 202 16.09 -4.70 -6.24
CA GLY A 202 14.88 -4.01 -6.69
C GLY A 202 13.88 -3.73 -5.57
N ILE A 203 12.61 -4.02 -5.82
CA ILE A 203 11.53 -3.79 -4.85
C ILE A 203 11.69 -4.67 -3.60
N GLY A 204 12.09 -5.94 -3.76
CA GLY A 204 12.29 -6.84 -2.62
C GLY A 204 13.39 -6.35 -1.66
N ALA A 205 14.51 -5.88 -2.20
CA ALA A 205 15.56 -5.26 -1.39
C ALA A 205 15.07 -3.99 -0.67
N ALA A 206 14.30 -3.13 -1.35
CA ALA A 206 13.73 -1.94 -0.73
C ALA A 206 12.72 -2.31 0.38
N ILE A 207 11.90 -3.34 0.18
CA ILE A 207 10.99 -3.86 1.22
C ILE A 207 11.80 -4.31 2.44
N ALA A 208 12.85 -5.12 2.24
CA ALA A 208 13.71 -5.57 3.33
C ALA A 208 14.34 -4.40 4.10
N GLU A 209 14.84 -3.39 3.39
CA GLU A 209 15.46 -2.19 3.99
C GLU A 209 14.45 -1.38 4.81
N ILE A 210 13.21 -1.21 4.33
CA ILE A 210 12.18 -0.47 5.07
C ILE A 210 11.66 -1.25 6.28
N LEU A 211 11.47 -2.57 6.16
CA LEU A 211 11.04 -3.40 7.29
C LEU A 211 12.10 -3.41 8.41
N ALA A 212 13.38 -3.49 8.05
CA ALA A 212 14.48 -3.39 9.01
C ALA A 212 14.58 -2.00 9.63
N ARG A 213 14.45 -0.93 8.83
CA ARG A 213 14.40 0.46 9.34
C ARG A 213 13.30 0.63 10.38
N ASP A 214 12.14 0.02 10.15
CA ASP A 214 11.00 0.09 11.06
C ASP A 214 11.13 -0.89 12.26
N GLY A 215 12.25 -1.62 12.38
CA GLY A 215 12.64 -2.40 13.57
C GLY A 215 12.45 -3.91 13.48
N ALA A 216 12.05 -4.46 12.33
CA ALA A 216 11.88 -5.90 12.16
C ALA A 216 13.22 -6.63 12.05
N GLN A 217 13.28 -7.87 12.54
CA GLN A 217 14.30 -8.83 12.16
C GLN A 217 13.96 -9.38 10.78
N VAL A 218 14.81 -9.16 9.78
CA VAL A 218 14.48 -9.50 8.38
C VAL A 218 15.17 -10.79 7.92
N VAL A 219 14.37 -11.71 7.37
CA VAL A 219 14.82 -12.87 6.58
C VAL A 219 14.63 -12.53 5.11
N VAL A 220 15.73 -12.44 4.38
CA VAL A 220 15.71 -12.22 2.93
C VAL A 220 15.83 -13.55 2.19
N MET A 221 14.91 -13.78 1.26
CA MET A 221 14.84 -14.99 0.45
C MET A 221 15.00 -14.70 -1.02
N ASP A 222 15.80 -15.53 -1.70
CA ASP A 222 15.90 -15.53 -3.16
C ASP A 222 16.46 -16.87 -3.64
N MET A 223 16.47 -17.09 -4.95
CA MET A 223 17.03 -18.30 -5.55
C MET A 223 18.55 -18.39 -5.32
N PRO A 224 19.14 -19.60 -5.22
CA PRO A 224 20.58 -19.76 -4.98
C PRO A 224 21.48 -19.00 -5.97
N ALA A 225 21.04 -18.86 -7.23
CA ALA A 225 21.75 -18.08 -8.25
C ALA A 225 21.88 -16.58 -7.93
N GLN A 226 21.09 -16.05 -7.00
CA GLN A 226 21.16 -14.67 -6.50
C GLN A 226 21.89 -14.56 -5.15
N GLY A 227 22.50 -15.64 -4.66
CA GLY A 227 23.04 -15.75 -3.30
C GLY A 227 24.02 -14.64 -2.90
N ALA A 228 24.88 -14.18 -3.81
CA ALA A 228 25.81 -13.08 -3.54
C ALA A 228 25.06 -11.74 -3.29
N ALA A 229 24.16 -11.36 -4.19
CA ALA A 229 23.35 -10.15 -4.04
C ALA A 229 22.40 -10.24 -2.83
N LEU A 230 21.89 -11.43 -2.54
CA LEU A 230 21.07 -11.69 -1.36
C LEU A 230 21.85 -11.48 -0.06
N ALA A 231 23.10 -11.96 0.01
CA ALA A 231 23.98 -11.76 1.15
C ALA A 231 24.31 -10.27 1.36
N GLU A 232 24.51 -9.50 0.28
CA GLU A 232 24.69 -8.05 0.38
C GLU A 232 23.48 -7.36 1.02
N VAL A 233 22.26 -7.73 0.61
CA VAL A 233 21.02 -7.19 1.20
C VAL A 233 20.92 -7.60 2.66
N ALA A 234 21.13 -8.89 2.99
CA ALA A 234 21.10 -9.39 4.37
C ALA A 234 22.05 -8.60 5.27
N ASN A 235 23.28 -8.33 4.80
CA ASN A 235 24.26 -7.54 5.54
C ASN A 235 23.81 -6.08 5.72
N ARG A 236 23.23 -5.43 4.68
CA ARG A 236 22.73 -4.05 4.79
C ARG A 236 21.61 -3.91 5.82
N VAL A 237 20.75 -4.92 5.92
CA VAL A 237 19.58 -4.88 6.82
C VAL A 237 19.82 -5.53 8.18
N GLY A 238 21.02 -6.06 8.43
CA GLY A 238 21.33 -6.82 9.64
C GLY A 238 20.48 -8.09 9.80
N GLY A 239 20.07 -8.69 8.67
CA GLY A 239 19.16 -9.84 8.59
C GLY A 239 19.85 -11.17 8.30
N THR A 240 19.05 -12.18 7.97
CA THR A 240 19.53 -13.51 7.55
C THR A 240 19.17 -13.78 6.09
N ALA A 241 20.07 -14.42 5.35
CA ALA A 241 19.82 -14.86 3.99
C ALA A 241 19.37 -16.33 3.98
N PHE A 242 18.29 -16.64 3.25
CA PHE A 242 17.85 -18.00 2.99
C PHE A 242 17.68 -18.22 1.49
N GLN A 243 18.49 -19.10 0.92
CA GLN A 243 18.49 -19.38 -0.51
C GLN A 243 17.54 -20.53 -0.82
N VAL A 244 16.50 -20.27 -1.61
CA VAL A 244 15.47 -21.26 -1.98
C VAL A 244 14.83 -20.90 -3.32
N ASP A 245 14.61 -21.90 -4.15
CA ASP A 245 13.68 -21.76 -5.29
C ASP A 245 12.26 -22.00 -4.79
N ILE A 246 11.46 -20.94 -4.70
CA ILE A 246 10.08 -21.01 -4.20
C ILE A 246 9.15 -21.89 -5.07
N THR A 247 9.57 -22.23 -6.29
CA THR A 247 8.80 -23.11 -7.17
C THR A 247 9.07 -24.60 -6.92
N SER A 248 10.10 -24.94 -6.15
CA SER A 248 10.37 -26.34 -5.83
C SER A 248 9.24 -26.93 -4.97
N LYS A 249 9.07 -28.24 -5.07
CA LYS A 249 8.05 -28.98 -4.32
C LYS A 249 8.34 -28.94 -2.82
N GLU A 250 9.61 -28.94 -2.45
CA GLU A 250 10.11 -28.95 -1.08
C GLU A 250 10.16 -27.56 -0.45
N ALA A 251 10.01 -26.48 -1.24
CA ALA A 251 10.12 -25.11 -0.74
C ALA A 251 9.22 -24.79 0.45
N PRO A 252 7.91 -25.15 0.48
CA PRO A 252 7.07 -24.85 1.62
C PRO A 252 7.58 -25.44 2.94
N ALA A 253 7.96 -26.73 2.93
CA ALA A 253 8.50 -27.42 4.10
C ALA A 253 9.86 -26.85 4.55
N HIS A 254 10.75 -26.56 3.61
CA HIS A 254 12.06 -25.96 3.94
C HIS A 254 11.93 -24.53 4.49
N ILE A 255 11.02 -23.73 3.95
CA ILE A 255 10.73 -22.39 4.46
C ILE A 255 10.14 -22.49 5.88
N GLY A 256 9.16 -23.36 6.09
CA GLY A 256 8.54 -23.58 7.39
C GLY A 256 9.56 -23.99 8.46
N ALA A 257 10.36 -25.02 8.18
CA ALA A 257 11.41 -25.49 9.08
C ALA A 257 12.45 -24.40 9.39
N TYR A 258 12.96 -23.70 8.38
CA TYR A 258 13.94 -22.63 8.59
C TYR A 258 13.41 -21.51 9.49
N LEU A 259 12.17 -21.07 9.28
CA LEU A 259 11.56 -20.00 10.08
C LEU A 259 11.31 -20.46 11.52
N SER A 260 10.76 -21.67 11.70
CA SER A 260 10.52 -22.24 13.03
C SER A 260 11.82 -22.45 13.80
N ASP A 261 12.82 -23.10 13.21
CA ASP A 261 14.06 -23.48 13.91
C ASP A 261 14.94 -22.28 14.25
N ARG A 262 15.02 -21.28 13.36
CA ARG A 262 15.97 -20.16 13.50
C ARG A 262 15.35 -18.91 14.08
N HIS A 263 14.04 -18.72 13.91
CA HIS A 263 13.35 -17.49 14.27
C HIS A 263 12.13 -17.72 15.17
N GLY A 264 11.76 -18.98 15.43
CA GLY A 264 10.56 -19.32 16.21
C GLY A 264 9.24 -19.15 15.46
N GLY A 265 9.29 -18.78 14.18
CA GLY A 265 8.15 -18.43 13.34
C GLY A 265 8.34 -17.10 12.61
N ALA A 266 7.25 -16.56 12.07
CA ALA A 266 7.23 -15.26 11.38
C ALA A 266 6.00 -14.43 11.73
N ASP A 267 6.15 -13.11 11.76
CA ASP A 267 5.05 -12.15 11.95
C ASP A 267 4.60 -11.49 10.64
N ILE A 268 5.52 -11.34 9.69
CA ILE A 268 5.26 -10.69 8.39
C ILE A 268 5.83 -11.57 7.29
N PHE A 269 5.00 -11.96 6.33
CA PHE A 269 5.44 -12.71 5.15
C PHE A 269 5.11 -11.97 3.86
N VAL A 270 6.14 -11.59 3.10
CA VAL A 270 5.99 -10.81 1.86
C VAL A 270 6.29 -11.66 0.64
N HIS A 271 5.23 -11.94 -0.13
CA HIS A 271 5.31 -12.56 -1.46
C HIS A 271 5.64 -11.50 -2.52
N ASN A 272 6.92 -11.14 -2.62
CA ASN A 272 7.44 -10.19 -3.61
C ASN A 272 8.07 -10.87 -4.84
N ALA A 273 8.58 -12.10 -4.70
CA ALA A 273 9.15 -12.83 -5.84
C ALA A 273 8.16 -12.90 -7.02
N GLY A 274 8.69 -12.65 -8.22
CA GLY A 274 7.89 -12.70 -9.43
C GLY A 274 8.71 -12.47 -10.68
N ILE A 275 8.23 -13.02 -11.80
CA ILE A 275 8.85 -12.91 -13.11
C ILE A 275 7.84 -12.46 -14.17
N THR A 276 8.38 -11.95 -15.27
CA THR A 276 7.64 -11.66 -16.52
C THR A 276 8.23 -12.48 -17.67
N ARG A 277 7.38 -12.90 -18.60
CA ARG A 277 7.73 -13.52 -19.88
C ARG A 277 6.78 -12.96 -20.93
N ASP A 278 7.09 -11.73 -21.35
CA ASP A 278 6.18 -10.95 -22.19
C ASP A 278 6.19 -11.47 -23.63
N ARG A 279 5.01 -11.88 -24.10
CA ARG A 279 4.78 -12.40 -25.45
C ARG A 279 3.31 -12.23 -25.82
N SER A 280 3.01 -11.98 -27.10
CA SER A 280 1.62 -12.02 -27.55
C SER A 280 1.04 -13.42 -27.35
N LEU A 281 -0.24 -13.52 -26.96
CA LEU A 281 -0.90 -14.80 -26.66
C LEU A 281 -0.69 -15.86 -27.76
N VAL A 282 -0.87 -15.48 -29.03
CA VAL A 282 -0.72 -16.37 -30.19
C VAL A 282 0.70 -16.93 -30.39
N ASN A 283 1.71 -16.29 -29.79
CA ASN A 283 3.11 -16.66 -29.93
C ASN A 283 3.73 -17.09 -28.59
N MET A 284 2.92 -17.33 -27.55
CA MET A 284 3.40 -17.64 -26.21
C MET A 284 3.61 -19.15 -26.05
N PRO A 285 4.86 -19.60 -25.84
CA PRO A 285 5.13 -20.99 -25.53
C PRO A 285 4.50 -21.42 -24.19
N ALA A 286 4.09 -22.69 -24.09
CA ALA A 286 3.43 -23.22 -22.91
C ALA A 286 4.30 -23.18 -21.64
N ASP A 287 5.62 -23.36 -21.79
CA ASP A 287 6.59 -23.25 -20.70
C ASP A 287 6.75 -21.81 -20.18
N GLN A 288 6.66 -20.80 -21.06
CA GLN A 288 6.64 -19.39 -20.64
C GLN A 288 5.33 -19.01 -19.93
N TRP A 289 4.22 -19.60 -20.33
CA TRP A 289 2.95 -19.46 -19.61
C TRP A 289 3.04 -20.11 -18.22
N ALA A 290 3.43 -21.38 -18.16
CA ALA A 290 3.49 -22.18 -16.94
C ALA A 290 4.49 -21.61 -15.92
N SER A 291 5.69 -21.22 -16.35
CA SER A 291 6.72 -20.67 -15.45
C SER A 291 6.28 -19.37 -14.76
N VAL A 292 5.57 -18.48 -15.45
CA VAL A 292 5.05 -17.25 -14.84
C VAL A 292 4.00 -17.56 -13.77
N LEU A 293 3.08 -18.50 -14.03
CA LEU A 293 2.09 -18.92 -13.04
C LEU A 293 2.73 -19.66 -11.85
N ALA A 294 3.72 -20.53 -12.12
CA ALA A 294 4.43 -21.29 -11.11
C ALA A 294 5.10 -20.38 -10.07
N VAL A 295 5.83 -19.35 -10.54
CA VAL A 295 6.52 -18.40 -9.66
C VAL A 295 5.54 -17.42 -9.01
N ASN A 296 4.66 -16.81 -9.80
CA ASN A 296 3.91 -15.64 -9.34
C ASN A 296 2.66 -16.01 -8.53
N LEU A 297 2.11 -17.22 -8.66
CA LEU A 297 0.83 -17.58 -8.04
C LEU A 297 0.88 -18.92 -7.32
N ASP A 298 1.25 -19.99 -8.02
CA ASP A 298 1.24 -21.35 -7.43
C ASP A 298 2.16 -21.47 -6.22
N ALA A 299 3.39 -20.94 -6.30
CA ALA A 299 4.31 -20.90 -5.16
C ALA A 299 3.70 -20.19 -3.94
N GLN A 300 2.98 -19.09 -4.13
CA GLN A 300 2.37 -18.35 -3.01
C GLN A 300 1.26 -19.16 -2.35
N LEU A 301 0.41 -19.82 -3.15
CA LEU A 301 -0.66 -20.69 -2.66
C LEU A 301 -0.09 -21.83 -1.80
N ARG A 302 0.89 -22.57 -2.32
CA ARG A 302 1.52 -23.69 -1.59
C ARG A 302 2.26 -23.25 -0.33
N ILE A 303 2.97 -22.12 -0.38
CA ILE A 303 3.68 -21.58 0.79
C ILE A 303 2.68 -21.14 1.84
N ASN A 304 1.62 -20.40 1.47
CA ASN A 304 0.61 -19.97 2.42
C ASN A 304 -0.09 -21.15 3.10
N ASP A 305 -0.45 -22.18 2.33
CA ASP A 305 -1.07 -23.41 2.84
C ASP A 305 -0.18 -24.08 3.90
N ALA A 306 1.10 -24.30 3.60
CA ALA A 306 2.04 -24.90 4.54
C ALA A 306 2.26 -24.04 5.80
N LEU A 307 2.51 -22.74 5.64
CA LEU A 307 2.76 -21.83 6.77
C LEU A 307 1.56 -21.75 7.73
N LEU A 308 0.33 -21.82 7.20
CA LEU A 308 -0.89 -21.82 7.98
C LEU A 308 -1.18 -23.19 8.61
N HIS A 309 -0.93 -24.28 7.89
CA HIS A 309 -1.14 -25.64 8.39
C HIS A 309 -0.15 -25.99 9.53
N GLU A 310 1.11 -25.59 9.38
CA GLU A 310 2.19 -25.86 10.34
C GLU A 310 2.26 -24.82 11.47
N ASN A 311 1.40 -23.80 11.47
CA ASN A 311 1.38 -22.69 12.44
C ASN A 311 2.73 -21.95 12.56
N VAL A 312 3.43 -21.79 11.43
CA VAL A 312 4.71 -21.05 11.35
C VAL A 312 4.48 -19.54 11.54
N LEU A 313 3.29 -19.06 11.15
CA LEU A 313 2.90 -17.66 11.36
C LEU A 313 2.37 -17.45 12.78
N HIS A 314 2.93 -16.46 13.49
CA HIS A 314 2.47 -16.08 14.82
C HIS A 314 1.04 -15.51 14.80
N PRO A 315 0.28 -15.60 15.90
CA PRO A 315 -0.97 -14.86 16.03
C PRO A 315 -0.77 -13.36 15.73
N GLY A 316 -1.68 -12.75 14.98
CA GLY A 316 -1.49 -11.36 14.56
C GLY A 316 -0.55 -11.16 13.37
N SER A 317 -0.20 -12.22 12.63
CA SER A 317 0.65 -12.12 11.45
C SER A 317 0.03 -11.34 10.28
N ARG A 318 0.89 -10.88 9.38
CA ARG A 318 0.56 -10.11 8.17
C ARG A 318 1.16 -10.79 6.94
N VAL A 319 0.32 -11.22 6.01
CA VAL A 319 0.76 -11.71 4.69
C VAL A 319 0.54 -10.60 3.66
N ILE A 320 1.60 -10.20 2.95
CA ILE A 320 1.52 -9.14 1.95
C ILE A 320 1.98 -9.68 0.59
N CYS A 321 1.10 -9.62 -0.40
CA CYS A 321 1.39 -10.09 -1.75
C CYS A 321 1.67 -8.91 -2.69
N ILE A 322 2.57 -9.09 -3.66
CA ILE A 322 2.81 -8.08 -4.70
C ILE A 322 2.05 -8.47 -5.97
N SER A 323 0.89 -7.84 -6.17
CA SER A 323 0.13 -7.89 -7.42
C SER A 323 0.70 -6.86 -8.42
N SER A 324 -0.13 -6.32 -9.33
CA SER A 324 0.26 -5.34 -10.34
C SER A 324 -0.97 -4.64 -10.92
N THR A 325 -0.80 -3.40 -11.36
CA THR A 325 -1.79 -2.73 -12.22
C THR A 325 -2.13 -3.53 -13.50
N SER A 326 -1.19 -4.31 -14.06
CA SER A 326 -1.49 -5.23 -15.18
C SER A 326 -2.46 -6.35 -14.78
N GLY A 327 -2.50 -6.77 -13.52
CA GLY A 327 -3.48 -7.74 -13.02
C GLY A 327 -4.89 -7.16 -12.88
N ILE A 328 -5.02 -5.83 -12.84
CA ILE A 328 -6.29 -5.12 -12.73
C ILE A 328 -6.79 -4.71 -14.13
N ALA A 329 -5.93 -4.07 -14.92
CA ALA A 329 -6.31 -3.46 -16.20
C ALA A 329 -5.99 -4.34 -17.42
N GLY A 330 -5.22 -5.42 -17.24
CA GLY A 330 -4.57 -6.13 -18.33
C GLY A 330 -3.41 -5.33 -18.94
N ASN A 331 -2.59 -6.00 -19.76
CA ASN A 331 -1.56 -5.33 -20.56
C ASN A 331 -1.21 -6.16 -21.81
N ARG A 332 -0.90 -5.49 -22.92
CA ARG A 332 -0.56 -6.16 -24.18
C ARG A 332 0.71 -6.99 -23.99
N GLY A 333 0.65 -8.26 -24.40
CA GLY A 333 1.78 -9.19 -24.29
C GLY A 333 1.98 -9.80 -22.89
N GLN A 334 1.06 -9.55 -21.96
CA GLN A 334 1.17 -10.00 -20.57
C GLN A 334 -0.01 -10.87 -20.15
N THR A 335 -0.57 -11.71 -21.04
CA THR A 335 -1.72 -12.56 -20.68
C THR A 335 -1.40 -13.52 -19.53
N ASN A 336 -0.22 -14.14 -19.52
CA ASN A 336 0.29 -14.96 -18.41
C ASN A 336 0.50 -14.14 -17.13
N TYR A 337 1.18 -12.99 -17.23
CA TYR A 337 1.54 -12.16 -16.09
C TYR A 337 0.30 -11.51 -15.45
N ALA A 338 -0.57 -10.89 -16.26
CA ALA A 338 -1.84 -10.33 -15.81
C ALA A 338 -2.72 -11.40 -15.17
N ALA A 339 -2.82 -12.60 -15.76
CA ALA A 339 -3.55 -13.72 -15.13
C ALA A 339 -2.95 -14.08 -13.76
N SER A 340 -1.63 -14.18 -13.64
CA SER A 340 -0.97 -14.47 -12.35
C SER A 340 -1.23 -13.39 -11.28
N LYS A 341 -1.19 -12.10 -11.67
CA LYS A 341 -1.34 -10.96 -10.76
C LYS A 341 -2.80 -10.71 -10.39
N ALA A 342 -3.75 -11.01 -11.29
CA ALA A 342 -5.17 -11.10 -10.98
C ALA A 342 -5.46 -12.28 -10.04
N GLY A 343 -4.83 -13.44 -10.25
CA GLY A 343 -4.93 -14.59 -9.36
C GLY A 343 -4.50 -14.28 -7.93
N ILE A 344 -3.46 -13.46 -7.74
CA ILE A 344 -3.06 -12.97 -6.41
C ILE A 344 -4.19 -12.17 -5.74
N ILE A 345 -4.90 -11.33 -6.49
CA ILE A 345 -6.04 -10.56 -5.97
C ILE A 345 -7.13 -11.51 -5.49
N GLY A 346 -7.47 -12.52 -6.31
CA GLY A 346 -8.44 -13.56 -5.93
C GLY A 346 -8.01 -14.35 -4.69
N MET A 347 -6.74 -14.73 -4.60
CA MET A 347 -6.16 -15.42 -3.44
C MET A 347 -6.30 -14.57 -2.16
N VAL A 348 -5.91 -13.29 -2.20
CA VAL A 348 -6.00 -12.36 -1.07
C VAL A 348 -7.43 -12.22 -0.58
N GLN A 349 -8.38 -12.02 -1.50
CA GLN A 349 -9.80 -11.86 -1.16
C GLN A 349 -10.40 -13.16 -0.59
N ALA A 350 -10.06 -14.31 -1.17
CA ALA A 350 -10.58 -15.61 -0.76
C ALA A 350 -10.02 -16.06 0.61
N MET A 351 -8.76 -15.74 0.90
CA MET A 351 -8.10 -16.13 2.15
C MET A 351 -8.42 -15.18 3.32
N ALA A 352 -8.82 -13.94 3.06
CA ALA A 352 -9.06 -12.93 4.10
C ALA A 352 -10.00 -13.40 5.23
N PRO A 353 -11.15 -14.08 4.97
CA PRO A 353 -12.02 -14.58 6.04
C PRO A 353 -11.35 -15.64 6.91
N GLU A 354 -10.50 -16.51 6.34
CA GLU A 354 -9.76 -17.50 7.13
C GLU A 354 -8.68 -16.83 7.98
N MET A 355 -7.94 -15.89 7.40
CA MET A 355 -6.91 -15.13 8.11
C MET A 355 -7.52 -14.37 9.30
N ALA A 356 -8.69 -13.77 9.11
CA ALA A 356 -9.40 -13.04 10.17
C ALA A 356 -9.75 -13.94 11.38
N ARG A 357 -10.16 -15.20 11.14
CA ARG A 357 -10.44 -16.17 12.22
C ARG A 357 -9.20 -16.50 13.07
N ARG A 358 -8.00 -16.26 12.53
CA ARG A 358 -6.72 -16.47 13.20
C ARG A 358 -6.10 -15.17 13.74
N GLU A 359 -6.86 -14.07 13.75
CA GLU A 359 -6.38 -12.71 14.07
C GLU A 359 -5.26 -12.22 13.11
N MET A 360 -5.11 -12.83 11.93
CA MET A 360 -4.12 -12.49 10.91
C MET A 360 -4.76 -11.67 9.78
N THR A 361 -3.92 -11.08 8.92
CA THR A 361 -4.39 -10.43 7.69
C THR A 361 -3.63 -10.89 6.47
N ILE A 362 -4.28 -10.84 5.32
CA ILE A 362 -3.66 -10.96 4.01
C ILE A 362 -4.10 -9.78 3.13
N ASN A 363 -3.14 -9.10 2.51
CA ASN A 363 -3.39 -7.95 1.64
C ASN A 363 -2.48 -8.00 0.41
N ALA A 364 -2.80 -7.22 -0.61
CA ALA A 364 -1.94 -7.04 -1.77
C ALA A 364 -1.58 -5.57 -2.01
N VAL A 365 -0.33 -5.36 -2.43
CA VAL A 365 0.09 -4.11 -3.06
C VAL A 365 0.14 -4.32 -4.57
N ALA A 366 -0.45 -3.41 -5.34
CA ALA A 366 -0.48 -3.46 -6.80
C ALA A 366 0.31 -2.28 -7.40
N PRO A 367 1.63 -2.43 -7.62
CA PRO A 367 2.45 -1.35 -8.16
C PRO A 367 2.00 -0.93 -9.56
N GLY A 368 2.08 0.37 -9.80
CA GLY A 368 2.02 0.99 -11.13
C GLY A 368 3.40 1.03 -11.80
N PHE A 369 3.71 2.13 -12.47
CA PHE A 369 5.03 2.34 -13.04
C PHE A 369 6.04 2.72 -11.94
N ILE A 370 6.98 1.82 -11.64
CA ILE A 370 8.04 2.01 -10.65
C ILE A 370 9.41 2.03 -11.35
N GLU A 371 10.25 3.01 -11.02
CA GLU A 371 11.62 3.14 -11.52
C GLU A 371 12.49 2.02 -10.94
N THR A 372 12.85 1.03 -11.75
CA THR A 372 13.64 -0.14 -11.40
C THR A 372 14.65 -0.43 -12.50
N ALA A 373 15.55 -1.40 -12.30
CA ALA A 373 16.39 -1.91 -13.38
C ALA A 373 15.55 -2.46 -14.55
N MET A 374 14.40 -3.08 -14.26
CA MET A 374 13.48 -3.63 -15.26
C MET A 374 12.86 -2.53 -16.13
N THR A 375 12.32 -1.47 -15.53
CA THR A 375 11.70 -0.37 -16.30
C THR A 375 12.73 0.48 -17.03
N LYS A 376 13.99 0.53 -16.56
CA LYS A 376 15.10 1.16 -17.30
C LYS A 376 15.39 0.47 -18.64
N ALA A 377 15.15 -0.84 -18.76
CA ALA A 377 15.35 -1.61 -19.99
C ALA A 377 14.25 -1.40 -21.04
N MET A 378 13.14 -0.73 -20.70
CA MET A 378 12.06 -0.44 -21.65
C MET A 378 12.49 0.59 -22.71
N PRO A 379 11.91 0.52 -23.93
CA PRO A 379 12.09 1.56 -24.95
C PRO A 379 11.76 2.95 -24.41
N PHE A 380 12.58 3.94 -24.75
CA PHE A 380 12.52 5.29 -24.19
C PHE A 380 11.11 5.91 -24.28
N ALA A 381 10.48 5.89 -25.46
CA ALA A 381 9.17 6.50 -25.66
C ALA A 381 8.08 5.85 -24.79
N THR A 382 7.98 4.52 -24.79
CA THR A 382 7.03 3.77 -23.95
C THR A 382 7.27 4.02 -22.46
N ARG A 383 8.54 4.10 -22.06
CA ARG A 383 8.94 4.38 -20.67
C ARG A 383 8.54 5.78 -20.22
N GLU A 384 8.80 6.81 -21.02
CA GLU A 384 8.42 8.20 -20.67
C GLU A 384 6.90 8.39 -20.65
N ILE A 385 6.17 7.71 -21.52
CA ILE A 385 4.71 7.70 -21.51
C ILE A 385 4.21 7.03 -20.22
N GLY A 386 4.63 5.79 -19.93
CA GLY A 386 4.20 5.07 -18.72
C GLY A 386 4.54 5.81 -17.42
N ARG A 387 5.71 6.47 -17.38
CA ARG A 387 6.13 7.34 -16.28
C ARG A 387 5.17 8.49 -16.00
N ARG A 388 4.45 9.00 -17.00
CA ARG A 388 3.64 10.23 -16.89
C ARG A 388 2.14 10.02 -16.92
N ILE A 389 1.65 8.83 -17.30
CA ILE A 389 0.22 8.51 -17.26
C ILE A 389 -0.21 8.19 -15.81
N ASN A 390 -0.16 9.21 -14.96
CA ASN A 390 -0.64 9.22 -13.57
C ASN A 390 -0.74 10.68 -13.07
N SER A 391 -1.54 10.95 -12.05
CA SER A 391 -1.80 12.31 -11.53
C SER A 391 -0.54 12.99 -10.98
N LEU A 392 0.43 12.20 -10.50
CA LEU A 392 1.71 12.71 -9.98
C LEU A 392 2.76 13.01 -11.07
N ASN A 393 2.44 12.72 -12.33
CA ASN A 393 3.25 12.99 -13.53
C ASN A 393 4.70 12.46 -13.46
N GLN A 394 4.95 11.40 -12.69
CA GLN A 394 6.26 10.79 -12.53
C GLN A 394 6.13 9.30 -12.18
N GLY A 395 7.21 8.54 -12.36
CA GLY A 395 7.30 7.15 -11.93
C GLY A 395 7.53 7.07 -10.41
N GLY A 396 6.97 6.04 -9.79
CA GLY A 396 7.20 5.74 -8.38
C GLY A 396 8.60 5.18 -8.16
N LEU A 397 9.00 5.08 -6.90
CA LEU A 397 10.25 4.47 -6.47
C LEU A 397 9.98 3.16 -5.73
N PRO A 398 10.95 2.24 -5.65
CA PRO A 398 10.82 1.02 -4.85
C PRO A 398 10.42 1.28 -3.40
N VAL A 399 10.91 2.38 -2.81
CA VAL A 399 10.54 2.81 -1.45
C VAL A 399 9.04 3.09 -1.31
N ASP A 400 8.36 3.57 -2.35
CA ASP A 400 6.92 3.86 -2.25
C ASP A 400 6.10 2.56 -2.09
N VAL A 401 6.54 1.49 -2.74
CA VAL A 401 5.95 0.15 -2.58
C VAL A 401 6.31 -0.40 -1.19
N ALA A 402 7.57 -0.29 -0.79
CA ALA A 402 8.08 -0.79 0.48
C ALA A 402 7.40 -0.14 1.69
N GLU A 403 7.14 1.17 1.66
CA GLU A 403 6.43 1.88 2.72
C GLU A 403 4.98 1.41 2.87
N THR A 404 4.32 1.09 1.75
CA THR A 404 2.95 0.54 1.78
C THR A 404 2.95 -0.88 2.35
N VAL A 405 3.93 -1.71 1.97
CA VAL A 405 4.12 -3.05 2.54
C VAL A 405 4.41 -2.96 4.04
N ALA A 406 5.28 -2.06 4.47
CA ALA A 406 5.63 -1.87 5.87
C ALA A 406 4.43 -1.41 6.70
N TRP A 407 3.62 -0.48 6.18
CA TRP A 407 2.36 -0.09 6.83
C TRP A 407 1.42 -1.29 7.01
N LEU A 408 1.16 -2.08 5.97
CA LEU A 408 0.35 -3.30 6.06
C LEU A 408 0.95 -4.37 7.00
N GLY A 409 2.26 -4.30 7.28
CA GLY A 409 2.96 -5.13 8.25
C GLY A 409 2.81 -4.68 9.70
N GLN A 410 2.26 -3.48 9.96
CA GLN A 410 2.23 -2.91 11.32
C GLN A 410 1.19 -3.62 12.21
N PRO A 411 1.44 -3.69 13.54
CA PRO A 411 0.47 -4.26 14.49
C PRO A 411 -0.90 -3.56 14.40
N GLY A 412 -0.92 -2.24 14.23
CA GLY A 412 -2.13 -1.42 14.13
C GLY A 412 -2.96 -1.59 12.85
N THR A 413 -2.60 -2.51 11.95
CA THR A 413 -3.36 -2.77 10.70
C THR A 413 -4.18 -4.07 10.73
N GLY A 414 -4.48 -4.61 11.91
CA GLY A 414 -5.32 -5.81 12.05
C GLY A 414 -6.70 -5.69 11.40
N GLY A 415 -7.22 -4.47 11.25
CA GLY A 415 -8.49 -4.19 10.56
C GLY A 415 -8.38 -3.99 9.04
N VAL A 416 -7.17 -4.05 8.47
CA VAL A 416 -6.93 -3.96 7.01
C VAL A 416 -6.69 -5.39 6.50
N ASN A 417 -7.70 -6.00 5.88
CA ASN A 417 -7.64 -7.40 5.46
C ASN A 417 -8.44 -7.65 4.18
N GLY A 418 -7.86 -8.38 3.23
CA GLY A 418 -8.43 -8.62 1.90
C GLY A 418 -8.27 -7.45 0.93
N GLU A 419 -7.51 -6.43 1.30
CA GLU A 419 -7.40 -5.19 0.53
C GLU A 419 -6.35 -5.31 -0.59
N VAL A 420 -6.60 -4.61 -1.70
CA VAL A 420 -5.66 -4.48 -2.82
C VAL A 420 -5.37 -2.99 -3.04
N ILE A 421 -4.16 -2.57 -2.70
CA ILE A 421 -3.79 -1.16 -2.64
C ILE A 421 -2.84 -0.83 -3.77
N ARG A 422 -3.24 0.06 -4.69
CA ARG A 422 -2.37 0.43 -5.80
C ARG A 422 -1.37 1.50 -5.38
N VAL A 423 -0.10 1.22 -5.56
CA VAL A 423 1.00 2.19 -5.42
C VAL A 423 1.35 2.67 -6.81
N CYS A 424 0.58 3.64 -7.30
CA CYS A 424 0.55 3.98 -8.74
C CYS A 424 0.47 5.47 -9.06
N GLY A 425 0.50 6.35 -8.05
CA GLY A 425 0.33 7.79 -8.24
C GLY A 425 -0.97 8.18 -8.96
N GLN A 426 -2.02 7.37 -8.80
CA GLN A 426 -3.29 7.46 -9.51
C GLN A 426 -3.15 7.34 -11.05
N SER A 427 -2.49 6.27 -11.50
CA SER A 427 -2.43 5.93 -12.93
C SER A 427 -3.83 5.78 -13.55
N ILE A 428 -3.99 6.25 -14.79
CA ILE A 428 -5.26 6.18 -15.53
C ILE A 428 -5.71 4.73 -15.81
N LEU A 429 -4.76 3.78 -15.83
CA LEU A 429 -5.04 2.38 -16.06
C LEU A 429 -5.83 1.82 -14.85
N GLY A 430 -6.90 1.08 -15.10
CA GLY A 430 -7.75 0.53 -14.04
C GLY A 430 -8.95 -0.25 -14.59
N ALA A 431 -9.77 -0.74 -13.67
CA ALA A 431 -11.04 -1.42 -13.89
C ALA A 431 -12.06 -0.94 -12.84
#